data_AF-X5ETF4-F1
#
_entry.id   AF-X5ETF4-F1
#
_cell.length_a   1.000
_cell.length_b   1.000
_cell.length_c   1.000
_cell.angle_alpha   90.00
_cell.angle_beta   90.00
_cell.angle_gamma   90.00
#
_symmetry.space_group_name_H-M   'P 1'
#
loop_
_entity.id
_entity.type
_entity.pdbx_description
1 polymer ?
#
loop_
_entity_poly.entity_id
_entity_poly.type
_entity_poly.pdbx_seq_one_letter_code
_entity_poly.pdbx_strand_id
1 'polypeptide(L)'
;MNQIITFLSNKQGGVHFDKNYDKYKTWQVAIEKAANFLKLGNPYNEDKLSLSEEHDTILVVLPLEKGYEWNCLEIEVLSAAQSLANIYCNKVRLIDGHVWKE
;
A
#
# COMPACT_ATOMS: atom_id res chain seq x y z
N MET A 1 13.47 19.65 21.43
CA MET A 1 13.79 18.34 20.82
C MET A 1 12.74 17.36 21.32
N ASN A 2 11.91 16.80 20.44
CA ASN A 2 10.90 15.82 20.85
C ASN A 2 11.54 14.43 20.91
N GLN A 3 11.47 13.76 22.06
CA GLN A 3 11.77 12.34 22.16
C GLN A 3 10.50 11.56 21.80
N ILE A 4 10.55 10.81 20.71
CA ILE A 4 9.47 9.91 20.30
C ILE A 4 9.84 8.51 20.80
N ILE A 5 8.97 7.92 21.62
CA ILE A 5 9.10 6.53 22.08
C ILE A 5 8.13 5.67 21.25
N THR A 6 8.67 4.73 20.47
CA THR A 6 7.88 3.86 19.60
C THR A 6 7.51 2.57 20.32
N PHE A 7 6.22 2.28 20.43
CA PHE A 7 5.70 1.00 20.92
C PHE A 7 5.23 0.13 19.75
N LEU A 8 5.47 -1.19 19.83
CA LEU A 8 5.12 -2.17 18.81
C LEU A 8 3.94 -3.00 19.25
N SER A 9 2.95 -3.14 18.38
CA SER A 9 1.85 -4.09 18.56
C SER A 9 2.11 -5.36 17.76
N ASN A 10 1.94 -6.53 18.36
CA ASN A 10 1.98 -7.80 17.66
C ASN A 10 0.59 -8.23 17.17
N LYS A 11 0.52 -9.27 16.31
CA LYS A 11 -0.75 -9.79 15.76
C LYS A 11 -1.73 -10.33 16.81
N GLN A 12 -1.25 -10.54 18.05
CA GLN A 12 -2.04 -11.03 19.17
C GLN A 12 -2.51 -9.87 20.07
N GLY A 13 -2.26 -8.61 19.69
CA GLY A 13 -2.65 -7.41 20.43
C GLY A 13 -1.70 -7.03 21.57
N GLY A 14 -0.57 -7.72 21.73
CA GLY A 14 0.45 -7.40 22.72
C GLY A 14 1.26 -6.18 22.29
N VAL A 15 1.35 -5.18 23.17
CA VAL A 15 2.13 -3.96 22.94
C VAL A 15 3.42 -4.00 23.77
N HIS A 16 4.57 -3.81 23.14
CA HIS A 16 5.86 -3.76 23.84
C HIS A 16 6.79 -2.70 23.25
N PHE A 17 7.70 -2.20 24.08
CA PHE A 17 8.77 -1.32 23.65
C PHE A 17 9.99 -2.16 23.25
N ASP A 18 10.52 -1.93 22.05
CA ASP A 18 11.79 -2.50 21.62
C ASP A 18 12.75 -1.39 21.20
N LYS A 19 13.75 -1.13 22.06
CA LYS A 19 14.80 -0.12 21.84
C LYS A 19 15.68 -0.40 20.62
N ASN A 20 15.67 -1.64 20.13
CA ASN A 20 16.46 -2.06 18.99
C ASN A 20 15.60 -2.25 17.73
N TYR A 21 14.31 -1.92 17.77
CA TYR A 21 13.42 -2.17 16.65
C TYR A 21 13.94 -1.59 15.34
N ASP A 22 14.41 -0.34 15.37
CA ASP A 22 14.98 0.34 14.21
C ASP A 22 16.24 -0.36 13.67
N LYS A 23 17.02 -1.01 14.56
CA LYS A 23 18.18 -1.82 14.17
C LYS A 23 17.77 -3.13 13.48
N TYR A 24 16.63 -3.70 13.84
CA TYR A 24 16.12 -4.96 13.30
C TYR A 24 15.13 -4.79 12.14
N LYS A 25 14.80 -3.55 11.76
CA LYS A 25 13.91 -3.17 10.67
C LYS A 25 14.47 -3.45 9.27
N THR A 26 15.51 -4.27 9.15
CA THR A 26 16.12 -4.66 7.86
C THR A 26 15.11 -5.33 6.92
N TRP A 27 14.15 -6.07 7.48
CA TRP A 27 13.04 -6.66 6.74
C TRP A 27 12.15 -5.58 6.09
N GLN A 28 11.93 -4.44 6.76
CA GLN A 28 11.08 -3.40 6.21
C GLN A 28 11.77 -2.72 5.01
N VAL A 29 13.08 -2.47 5.08
CA VAL A 29 13.84 -1.96 3.94
C VAL A 29 13.76 -2.92 2.76
N ALA A 30 13.82 -4.24 3.01
CA ALA A 30 13.67 -5.23 1.96
C ALA A 30 12.25 -5.23 1.37
N ILE A 31 11.21 -5.09 2.20
CA ILE A 31 9.81 -4.97 1.74
C ILE A 31 9.59 -3.68 0.95
N GLU A 32 10.12 -2.54 1.41
CA GLU A 32 10.01 -1.26 0.70
C GLU A 32 10.70 -1.32 -0.67
N LYS A 33 11.87 -1.97 -0.76
CA LYS A 33 12.53 -2.22 -2.04
C LYS A 33 11.69 -3.12 -2.96
N ALA A 34 11.17 -4.23 -2.42
CA ALA A 34 10.34 -5.15 -3.19
C ALA A 34 9.03 -4.48 -3.67
N ALA A 35 8.41 -3.67 -2.82
CA ALA A 35 7.19 -2.93 -3.15
C ALA A 35 7.42 -1.95 -4.30
N ASN A 36 8.58 -1.28 -4.32
CA ASN A 36 8.93 -0.29 -5.34
C ASN A 36 9.47 -0.89 -6.64
N PHE A 37 9.81 -2.18 -6.70
CA PHE A 37 10.36 -2.81 -7.90
C PHE A 37 9.44 -2.66 -9.11
N LEU A 38 8.13 -2.75 -8.90
CA LEU A 38 7.12 -2.57 -9.93
C LEU A 38 6.11 -1.51 -9.47
N LYS A 39 5.86 -0.55 -10.34
CA LYS A 39 4.89 0.53 -10.13
C LYS A 39 3.90 0.57 -11.28
N LEU A 40 2.69 1.01 -10.99
CA LEU A 40 1.64 1.27 -11.96
C LEU A 40 1.15 2.69 -11.78
N GLY A 41 0.83 3.38 -12.87
CA GLY A 41 0.31 4.75 -12.78
C GLY A 41 0.60 5.55 -14.03
N ASN A 42 0.50 6.87 -13.95
CA ASN A 42 0.85 7.77 -15.03
C ASN A 42 1.29 9.14 -14.48
N PRO A 43 2.44 9.20 -13.80
CA PRO A 43 2.93 10.44 -13.18
C PRO A 43 3.21 11.55 -14.20
N TYR A 44 3.47 11.18 -15.47
CA TYR A 44 3.83 12.10 -16.54
C TYR A 44 2.68 12.45 -17.51
N ASN A 45 1.45 11.99 -17.21
CA ASN A 45 0.24 12.25 -18.00
C ASN A 45 0.30 11.77 -19.47
N GLU A 46 0.98 10.67 -19.74
CA GLU A 46 1.05 10.06 -21.07
C GLU A 46 -0.33 9.58 -21.55
N ASP A 47 -0.53 9.60 -22.87
CA ASP A 47 -1.79 9.19 -23.49
C ASP A 47 -1.79 7.73 -23.97
N LYS A 48 -0.68 7.00 -23.81
CA LYS A 48 -0.50 5.63 -24.32
C LYS A 48 0.03 4.71 -23.25
N LEU A 49 -0.38 3.44 -23.33
CA LEU A 49 0.19 2.37 -22.53
C LEU A 49 1.67 2.24 -22.90
N SER A 50 2.54 2.36 -21.91
CA SER A 50 3.98 2.24 -22.11
C SER A 50 4.62 1.57 -20.89
N LEU A 51 5.87 1.13 -21.06
CA LEU A 51 6.72 0.63 -19.99
C LEU A 51 7.92 1.57 -19.90
N SER A 52 8.21 2.05 -18.71
CA SER A 52 9.37 2.87 -18.39
C SER A 52 10.22 2.13 -17.37
N GLU A 53 11.50 1.93 -17.67
CA GLU A 53 12.46 1.33 -16.76
C GLU A 53 13.43 2.41 -16.29
N GLU A 54 13.49 2.63 -14.98
CA GLU A 54 14.42 3.57 -14.36
C GLU A 54 15.14 2.89 -13.21
N HIS A 55 16.46 2.70 -13.36
CA HIS A 55 17.29 1.93 -12.43
C HIS A 55 16.72 0.52 -12.17
N ASP A 56 16.40 0.20 -10.91
CA ASP A 56 15.86 -1.09 -10.45
C ASP A 56 14.32 -1.07 -10.37
N THR A 57 13.65 -0.10 -11.00
CA THR A 57 12.19 0.07 -10.96
C THR A 57 11.58 0.02 -12.35
N ILE A 58 10.51 -0.76 -12.48
CA ILE A 58 9.68 -0.84 -13.69
C ILE A 58 8.39 -0.06 -13.41
N LEU A 59 8.10 0.95 -14.21
CA LEU A 59 6.83 1.68 -14.22
C LEU A 59 5.99 1.26 -15.42
N VAL A 60 4.81 0.72 -15.15
CA VAL A 60 3.78 0.46 -16.15
C VAL A 60 2.88 1.69 -16.26
N VAL A 61 2.94 2.38 -17.39
CA VAL A 61 2.20 3.61 -17.61
C VAL A 61 0.77 3.30 -18.07
N LEU A 62 -0.22 3.64 -17.26
CA LEU A 62 -1.65 3.43 -17.52
C LEU A 62 -2.32 4.76 -17.91
N PRO A 63 -2.78 4.95 -19.17
CA PRO A 63 -3.29 6.25 -19.65
C PRO A 63 -4.43 6.87 -18.84
N LEU A 64 -5.22 6.04 -18.16
CA LEU A 64 -6.36 6.49 -17.36
C LEU A 64 -5.95 7.04 -15.99
N GLU A 65 -4.75 6.73 -15.51
CA GLU A 65 -4.31 7.04 -14.14
C GLU A 65 -3.44 8.30 -14.06
N LYS A 66 -3.84 9.34 -14.78
CA LYS A 66 -3.09 10.59 -14.95
C LYS A 66 -2.79 11.27 -13.61
N GLY A 67 -1.51 11.52 -13.35
CA GLY A 67 -1.01 12.19 -12.15
C GLY A 67 -0.85 11.28 -10.92
N TYR A 68 -1.11 9.98 -11.06
CA TYR A 68 -1.03 9.04 -9.96
C TYR A 68 0.05 7.98 -10.19
N GLU A 69 0.55 7.41 -9.10
CA GLU A 69 1.51 6.31 -9.09
C GLU A 69 1.23 5.45 -7.85
N TRP A 70 1.27 4.13 -8.04
CA TRP A 70 1.14 3.15 -6.97
C TRP A 70 2.22 2.10 -7.08
N ASN A 71 2.81 1.76 -5.93
CA ASN A 71 3.71 0.63 -5.80
C ASN A 71 2.91 -0.68 -5.57
N CYS A 72 3.57 -1.84 -5.69
CA CYS A 72 2.91 -3.13 -5.53
C CYS A 72 2.20 -3.30 -4.18
N LEU A 73 2.77 -2.77 -3.09
CA LEU A 73 2.17 -2.89 -1.76
C LEU A 73 0.88 -2.09 -1.65
N GLU A 74 0.85 -0.87 -2.20
CA GLU A 74 -0.36 -0.04 -2.23
C GLU A 74 -1.48 -0.72 -3.02
N ILE A 75 -1.13 -1.34 -4.16
CA ILE A 75 -2.08 -2.10 -4.98
C ILE A 75 -2.61 -3.32 -4.23
N GLU A 76 -1.76 -4.07 -3.53
CA GLU A 76 -2.18 -5.20 -2.70
C GLU A 76 -3.14 -4.76 -1.58
N VAL A 77 -2.82 -3.66 -0.91
CA VAL A 77 -3.69 -3.10 0.15
C VAL A 77 -5.03 -2.65 -0.43
N LEU A 78 -5.04 -1.97 -1.58
CA LEU A 78 -6.26 -1.58 -2.28
C LEU A 78 -7.08 -2.80 -2.70
N SER A 79 -6.44 -3.85 -3.22
CA SER A 79 -7.10 -5.11 -3.60
C SER A 79 -7.71 -5.83 -2.39
N ALA A 80 -7.00 -5.87 -1.25
CA ALA A 80 -7.51 -6.41 0.00
C ALA A 80 -8.71 -5.58 0.51
N ALA A 81 -8.61 -4.26 0.49
CA ALA A 81 -9.71 -3.36 0.88
C ALA A 81 -10.94 -3.54 -0.02
N GLN A 82 -10.76 -3.62 -1.34
CA GLN A 82 -11.84 -3.90 -2.28
C GLN A 82 -12.47 -5.27 -2.04
N SER A 83 -11.66 -6.28 -1.74
CA SER A 83 -12.16 -7.63 -1.43
C SER A 83 -13.05 -7.62 -0.18
N LEU A 84 -12.64 -6.90 0.88
CA LEU A 84 -13.46 -6.72 2.08
C LEU A 84 -14.76 -5.96 1.78
N ALA A 85 -14.66 -4.88 0.99
CA ALA A 85 -15.82 -4.10 0.59
C ALA A 85 -16.79 -4.93 -0.27
N ASN A 86 -16.33 -5.97 -0.98
CA ASN A 86 -17.14 -6.80 -1.87
C ASN A 86 -17.63 -8.10 -1.23
N ILE A 87 -17.70 -8.18 0.10
CA ILE A 87 -18.29 -9.34 0.79
C ILE A 87 -19.82 -9.26 0.73
N TYR A 88 -20.47 -10.37 0.36
CA TYR A 88 -21.93 -10.50 0.29
C TYR A 88 -22.44 -11.62 1.19
N CYS A 89 -23.59 -11.40 1.83
CA CYS A 89 -24.40 -12.43 2.48
C CYS A 89 -25.82 -12.40 1.89
N ASN A 90 -26.29 -13.49 1.31
CA ASN A 90 -27.61 -13.56 0.66
C ASN A 90 -27.87 -12.43 -0.35
N LYS A 91 -26.87 -12.10 -1.19
CA LYS A 91 -26.88 -11.00 -2.17
C LYS A 91 -26.91 -9.59 -1.58
N VAL A 92 -26.83 -9.45 -0.25
CA VAL A 92 -26.68 -8.16 0.44
C VAL A 92 -25.20 -7.91 0.68
N ARG A 93 -24.71 -6.74 0.27
CA ARG A 93 -23.33 -6.30 0.53
C ARG A 93 -23.16 -6.03 2.04
N LEU A 94 -22.17 -6.64 2.66
CA LEU A 94 -21.97 -6.54 4.12
C LEU A 94 -21.39 -5.18 4.55
N ILE A 95 -20.58 -4.56 3.69
CA ILE A 95 -20.02 -3.22 3.91
C ILE A 95 -20.63 -2.30 2.85
N ASP A 96 -21.62 -1.50 3.24
CA ASP A 96 -22.22 -0.49 2.39
C ASP A 96 -21.68 0.90 2.78
N GLY A 97 -21.18 1.65 1.79
CA GLY A 97 -20.57 2.97 1.98
C GLY A 97 -21.54 4.02 2.52
N HIS A 98 -22.85 3.74 2.51
CA HIS A 98 -23.87 4.59 3.11
C HIS A 98 -23.87 4.62 4.64
N VAL A 99 -23.27 3.64 5.31
CA VAL A 99 -23.24 3.55 6.78
C VAL A 99 -22.15 4.45 7.40
N TRP A 100 -21.20 4.93 6.60
CA TRP A 100 -20.08 5.78 7.03
C TRP A 100 -20.31 7.27 6.71
N LYS A 101 -21.51 7.79 7.00
CA LYS A 101 -21.72 9.23 7.10
C LYS A 101 -21.47 9.64 8.55
N GLU A 102 -20.31 10.23 8.80
CA GLU A 102 -20.08 11.07 9.98
C GLU A 102 -21.01 12.30 9.96
#